data_AF-A0A3D1AK92-F1
#
_entry.id   AF-A0A3D1AK92-F1
#
_cell.length_a   1.000
_cell.length_b   1.000
_cell.length_c   1.000
_cell.angle_alpha   90.00
_cell.angle_beta   90.00
_cell.angle_gamma   90.00
#
_symmetry.space_group_name_H-M   'P 1'
#
loop_
_entity.id
_entity.type
_entity.pdbx_description
1 polymer ?
#
loop_
_entity_poly.entity_id
_entity_poly.type
_entity_poly.pdbx_seq_one_letter_code
_entity_poly.pdbx_strand_id
1 'polypeptide(L)'
;MIQAGGKEAELLKAIQFPHRQLHESAIEIGRAYSAGDFAQAKQIYNSQSLAAYGEIKKLFTQICEINDQEIAVEKEDLEQAISFINTSNLGLSIFGIIFGVFASFFIVRGITVPLIRAIDGISEGSDQVSLAARQIAGSSLTLADSTSAQSAALEQTSAAMEEISSIIKQNADNASLADSHMKNTSKVVTEAVTAMQELTLSMSEISKASEDTQKIIKTIDEIAFQTNLLALNAAVEAARAGVAGAGFAVVADEVRNLAMRAAEAAKNTAGLIEDTVKKIETGSKLVARTSAAFSQVEGGTEKVGSLVTEISEASREQASGIGQINKAINEMDLVVQQIAASSEESASAAEELHAQSCQAQEHVADMAGVIYGEQQAKQMSQAKTGAVEKMSSGAVRLISRPSVKKSGQSKAIPAQRLLPAKPVVAGDFADF
;
A
#
# COMPACT_ATOMS: atom_id res chain seq x y z
N MET A 1 80.70 8.65 70.39
CA MET A 1 80.71 10.13 70.49
C MET A 1 80.94 10.67 71.91
N ILE A 2 80.21 10.26 72.97
CA ILE A 2 80.36 10.89 74.32
C ILE A 2 81.76 10.69 74.96
N GLN A 3 82.48 9.62 74.63
CA GLN A 3 83.79 9.31 75.23
C GLN A 3 84.99 10.03 74.58
N ALA A 4 84.86 10.50 73.34
CA ALA A 4 85.94 11.09 72.56
C ALA A 4 86.04 12.61 72.73
N GLY A 5 84.90 13.32 72.80
CA GLY A 5 84.86 14.75 73.17
C GLY A 5 85.42 15.05 74.57
N GLY A 6 85.45 14.05 75.47
CA GLY A 6 86.13 14.17 76.77
C GLY A 6 87.65 14.22 76.64
N LYS A 7 88.24 13.41 75.74
CA LYS A 7 89.69 13.37 75.49
C LYS A 7 90.18 14.62 74.76
N GLU A 8 89.43 15.12 73.79
CA GLU A 8 89.80 16.36 73.07
C GLU A 8 89.79 17.57 74.02
N ALA A 9 88.78 17.67 74.89
CA ALA A 9 88.70 18.72 75.91
C ALA A 9 89.85 18.65 76.93
N GLU A 10 90.30 17.45 77.30
CA GLU A 10 91.49 17.26 78.15
C GLU A 10 92.77 17.70 77.45
N LEU A 11 92.95 17.36 76.16
CA LEU A 11 94.13 17.77 75.38
C LEU A 11 94.18 19.28 75.17
N LEU A 12 93.05 19.94 74.90
CA LEU A 12 92.96 21.40 74.80
C LEU A 12 93.31 22.10 76.12
N LYS A 13 92.90 21.55 77.27
CA LYS A 13 93.33 22.05 78.58
C LYS A 13 94.82 21.82 78.82
N ALA A 14 95.36 20.67 78.41
CA ALA A 14 96.77 20.33 78.55
C ALA A 14 97.69 21.29 77.76
N ILE A 15 97.21 21.93 76.70
CA ILE A 15 97.97 22.92 75.93
C ILE A 15 98.23 24.22 76.72
N GLN A 16 97.35 24.59 77.66
CA GLN A 16 97.43 25.89 78.35
C GLN A 16 98.75 26.08 79.11
N PHE A 17 99.25 25.01 79.74
CA PHE A 17 100.47 25.06 80.54
C PHE A 17 101.75 25.26 79.70
N PRO A 18 102.05 24.42 78.69
CA PRO A 18 103.21 24.64 77.84
C PRO A 18 103.05 25.90 76.98
N HIS A 19 101.85 26.31 76.58
CA HIS A 19 101.63 27.61 75.93
C HIS A 19 102.02 28.79 76.84
N ARG A 20 101.68 28.71 78.13
CA ARG A 20 102.10 29.71 79.11
C ARG A 20 103.61 29.70 79.32
N GLN A 21 104.25 28.52 79.42
CA GLN A 21 105.71 28.43 79.49
C GLN A 21 106.41 28.98 78.25
N LEU A 22 105.84 28.77 77.06
CA LEU A 22 106.34 29.36 75.83
C LEU A 22 106.29 30.89 75.89
N HIS A 23 105.19 31.44 76.41
CA HIS A 23 105.03 32.89 76.58
C HIS A 23 105.98 33.48 77.65
N GLU A 24 106.07 32.83 78.82
CA GLU A 24 106.97 33.25 79.91
C GLU A 24 108.45 33.18 79.47
N SER A 25 108.86 32.09 78.81
CA SER A 25 110.21 31.97 78.25
C SER A 25 110.51 33.04 77.19
N ALA A 26 109.53 33.42 76.35
CA ALA A 26 109.70 34.51 75.39
C ALA A 26 109.92 35.87 76.09
N ILE A 27 109.24 36.12 77.21
CA ILE A 27 109.44 37.34 78.02
C ILE A 27 110.82 37.33 78.68
N GLU A 28 111.25 36.20 79.24
CA GLU A 28 112.57 36.06 79.86
C GLU A 28 113.72 36.18 78.86
N ILE A 29 113.58 35.59 77.67
CA ILE A 29 114.50 35.79 76.55
C ILE A 29 114.59 37.28 76.22
N GLY A 30 113.46 37.99 76.13
CA GLY A 30 113.42 39.43 75.90
C GLY A 30 114.15 40.25 76.97
N ARG A 31 114.04 39.88 78.25
CA ARG A 31 114.80 40.51 79.35
C ARG A 31 116.30 40.23 79.28
N ALA A 32 116.70 38.98 79.05
CA ALA A 32 118.12 38.62 78.94
C ALA A 32 118.78 39.31 77.73
N TYR A 33 118.06 39.39 76.61
CA TYR A 33 118.52 40.07 75.40
C TYR A 33 118.69 41.58 75.60
N SER A 34 117.78 42.23 76.33
CA SER A 34 117.87 43.67 76.62
C SER A 34 118.93 44.01 77.66
N ALA A 35 119.36 43.06 78.50
CA ALA A 35 120.49 43.20 79.42
C ALA A 35 121.87 42.95 78.76
N GLY A 36 121.90 42.56 77.48
CA GLY A 36 123.13 42.25 76.74
C GLY A 36 123.71 40.85 76.98
N ASP A 37 123.00 39.98 77.72
CA ASP A 37 123.43 38.61 78.03
C ASP A 37 122.80 37.60 77.05
N PHE A 38 123.37 37.53 75.85
CA PHE A 38 122.90 36.67 74.76
C PHE A 38 123.07 35.16 75.06
N ALA A 39 124.01 34.80 75.95
CA ALA A 39 124.24 33.40 76.31
C ALA A 39 123.06 32.86 77.13
N GLN A 40 122.57 33.65 78.09
CA GLN A 40 121.39 33.31 78.89
C GLN A 40 120.13 33.23 78.04
N ALA A 41 119.92 34.19 77.13
CA ALA A 41 118.78 34.17 76.19
C ALA A 41 118.75 32.90 75.32
N LYS A 42 119.90 32.46 74.79
CA LYS A 42 120.00 31.25 73.97
C LYS A 42 119.75 29.98 74.79
N GLN A 43 120.17 29.95 76.05
CA GLN A 43 119.92 28.82 76.94
C GLN A 43 118.43 28.67 77.24
N ILE A 44 117.73 29.77 77.56
CA ILE A 44 116.27 29.76 77.82
C ILE A 44 115.50 29.32 76.56
N TYR A 45 115.88 29.79 75.38
CA TYR A 45 115.28 29.34 74.12
C TYR A 45 115.41 27.83 73.92
N ASN A 46 116.60 27.28 74.12
CA ASN A 46 116.86 25.86 73.90
C ASN A 46 116.25 24.96 74.98
N SER A 47 116.23 25.39 76.25
CA SER A 47 115.75 24.55 77.35
C SER A 47 114.26 24.67 77.62
N GLN A 48 113.68 25.87 77.47
CA GLN A 48 112.28 26.13 77.79
C GLN A 48 111.43 26.31 76.54
N SER A 49 111.77 27.24 75.64
CA SER A 49 110.89 27.54 74.50
C SER A 49 110.78 26.38 73.53
N LEU A 50 111.90 25.72 73.20
CA LEU A 50 111.91 24.59 72.26
C LEU A 50 111.20 23.36 72.84
N ALA A 51 111.34 23.11 74.15
CA ALA A 51 110.64 22.04 74.85
C ALA A 51 109.13 22.29 74.91
N ALA A 52 108.72 23.50 75.31
CA ALA A 52 107.32 23.91 75.35
C ALA A 52 106.65 23.87 73.96
N TYR A 53 107.35 24.31 72.91
CA TYR A 53 106.86 24.20 71.53
C TYR A 53 106.73 22.73 71.08
N GLY A 54 107.69 21.88 71.46
CA GLY A 54 107.62 20.44 71.21
C GLY A 54 106.40 19.78 71.85
N GLU A 55 106.07 20.13 73.10
CA GLU A 55 104.86 19.64 73.76
C GLU A 55 103.57 20.14 73.10
N ILE A 56 103.48 21.43 72.76
CA ILE A 56 102.31 21.99 72.06
C ILE A 56 102.11 21.28 70.71
N LYS A 57 103.18 21.08 69.94
CA LYS A 57 103.11 20.39 68.63
C LYS A 57 102.60 18.96 68.79
N LYS A 58 103.06 18.24 69.81
CA LYS A 58 102.61 16.86 70.10
C LYS A 58 101.13 16.81 70.46
N LEU A 59 100.68 17.70 71.35
CA LEU A 59 99.28 17.79 71.74
C LEU A 59 98.37 18.16 70.55
N PHE A 60 98.80 19.10 69.70
CA PHE A 60 98.04 19.47 68.50
C PHE A 60 97.94 18.32 67.49
N THR A 61 99.02 17.55 67.33
CA THR A 61 99.03 16.36 66.45
C THR A 61 98.03 15.32 66.95
N GLN A 62 97.96 15.09 68.26
CA GLN A 62 96.97 14.17 68.85
C GLN A 62 95.52 14.65 68.67
N ILE A 63 95.28 15.96 68.75
CA ILE A 63 93.94 16.53 68.47
C ILE A 63 93.58 16.34 66.99
N CYS A 64 94.52 16.57 66.06
CA CYS A 64 94.29 16.31 64.64
C CYS A 64 94.00 14.83 64.36
N GLU A 65 94.74 13.90 64.96
CA GLU A 65 94.49 12.46 64.78
C GLU A 65 93.12 12.02 65.31
N ILE A 66 92.67 12.55 66.45
CA ILE A 66 91.33 12.26 66.99
C ILE A 66 90.24 12.81 66.07
N ASN A 67 90.40 14.06 65.60
CA ASN A 67 89.44 14.68 64.69
C ASN A 67 89.38 13.95 63.34
N ASP A 68 90.51 13.53 62.77
CA ASP A 68 90.53 12.77 61.52
C ASP A 68 89.85 11.40 61.67
N GLN A 69 89.98 10.75 62.83
CA GLN A 69 89.27 9.50 63.13
C GLN A 69 87.76 9.68 63.28
N GLU A 70 87.30 10.72 63.98
CA GLU A 70 85.85 11.00 64.10
C GLU A 70 85.22 11.31 62.74
N ILE A 71 85.88 12.11 61.91
CA ILE A 71 85.42 12.45 60.56
C ILE A 71 85.37 11.22 59.65
N ALA A 72 86.32 10.29 59.78
CA ALA A 72 86.34 9.06 58.98
C ALA A 72 85.16 8.14 59.30
N VAL A 73 84.85 7.95 60.58
CA VAL A 73 83.72 7.11 61.03
C VAL A 73 82.38 7.74 60.64
N GLU A 74 82.23 9.06 60.81
CA GLU A 74 80.99 9.77 60.46
C GLU A 74 80.73 9.75 58.94
N LYS A 75 81.79 9.79 58.11
CA LYS A 75 81.66 9.65 56.65
C LYS A 75 81.20 8.25 56.23
N GLU A 76 81.74 7.19 56.83
CA GLU A 76 81.38 5.81 56.49
C GLU A 76 79.91 5.50 56.84
N ASP A 77 79.45 5.95 58.02
CA ASP A 77 78.04 5.84 58.42
C ASP A 77 77.10 6.65 57.51
N LEU A 78 77.53 7.85 57.09
CA LEU A 78 76.75 8.71 56.20
C LEU A 78 76.64 8.14 54.77
N GLU A 79 77.73 7.59 54.22
CA GLU A 79 77.72 6.95 52.91
C GLU A 79 76.85 5.68 52.89
N GLN A 80 76.90 4.88 53.96
CA GLN A 80 76.04 3.69 54.09
C GLN A 80 74.56 4.07 54.20
N ALA A 81 74.22 5.12 54.94
CA ALA A 81 72.85 5.64 55.04
C ALA A 81 72.32 6.19 53.71
N ILE A 82 73.13 6.96 52.97
CA ILE A 82 72.76 7.52 51.65
C ILE A 82 72.55 6.38 50.62
N SER A 83 73.42 5.37 50.63
CA SER A 83 73.32 4.19 49.77
C SER A 83 72.02 3.40 50.00
N PHE A 84 71.65 3.18 51.27
CA PHE A 84 70.40 2.51 51.64
C PHE A 84 69.16 3.30 51.18
N ILE A 85 69.13 4.62 51.39
CA ILE A 85 68.01 5.49 50.98
C ILE A 85 67.85 5.49 49.45
N ASN A 86 68.94 5.65 48.70
CA ASN A 86 68.89 5.67 47.23
C ASN A 86 68.45 4.32 46.66
N THR A 87 68.92 3.20 47.22
CA THR A 87 68.51 1.86 46.79
C THR A 87 67.03 1.60 47.10
N SER A 88 66.55 2.03 48.28
CA SER A 88 65.13 1.95 48.66
C SER A 88 64.24 2.80 47.74
N ASN A 89 64.64 4.04 47.47
CA ASN A 89 63.91 4.94 46.54
C ASN A 89 63.88 4.39 45.11
N LEU A 90 64.97 3.79 44.64
CA LEU A 90 65.03 3.14 43.34
C LEU A 90 64.09 1.92 43.30
N GLY A 91 64.10 1.09 44.35
CA GLY A 91 63.19 -0.04 44.51
C GLY A 91 61.72 0.36 44.51
N LEU A 92 61.34 1.40 45.25
CA LEU A 92 59.98 1.93 45.29
C LEU A 92 59.55 2.51 43.94
N SER A 93 60.46 3.21 43.25
CA SER A 93 60.20 3.78 41.92
C SER A 93 59.97 2.69 40.87
N ILE A 94 60.82 1.65 40.86
CA ILE A 94 60.68 0.50 39.96
C ILE A 94 59.37 -0.25 40.25
N PHE A 95 59.04 -0.49 41.53
CA PHE A 95 57.78 -1.12 41.92
C PHE A 95 56.57 -0.30 41.46
N GLY A 96 56.60 1.02 41.65
CA GLY A 96 55.53 1.93 41.20
C GLY A 96 55.31 1.88 39.69
N ILE A 97 56.38 1.85 38.88
CA ILE A 97 56.29 1.72 37.42
C ILE A 97 55.72 0.36 37.03
N ILE A 98 56.24 -0.74 37.60
CA ILE A 98 55.76 -2.10 37.30
C ILE A 98 54.29 -2.23 37.68
N PHE A 99 53.90 -1.75 38.86
CA PHE A 99 52.52 -1.75 39.32
C PHE A 99 51.63 -0.92 38.41
N GLY A 100 52.08 0.27 37.99
CA GLY A 100 51.35 1.12 37.05
C GLY A 100 51.14 0.45 35.68
N VAL A 101 52.17 -0.19 35.13
CA VAL A 101 52.06 -0.95 33.86
C VAL A 101 51.14 -2.16 34.02
N PHE A 102 51.24 -2.90 35.14
CA PHE A 102 50.39 -4.04 35.42
C PHE A 102 48.92 -3.63 35.60
N ALA A 103 48.66 -2.57 36.36
CA ALA A 103 47.32 -2.01 36.52
C ALA A 103 46.76 -1.49 35.20
N SER A 104 47.57 -0.78 34.41
CA SER A 104 47.20 -0.32 33.06
C SER A 104 46.86 -1.50 32.14
N PHE A 105 47.66 -2.57 32.15
CA PHE A 105 47.39 -3.77 31.37
C PHE A 105 46.05 -4.41 31.77
N PHE A 106 45.76 -4.54 33.07
CA PHE A 106 44.49 -5.07 33.55
C PHE A 106 43.30 -4.18 33.21
N ILE A 107 43.42 -2.85 33.33
CA ILE A 107 42.38 -1.88 32.96
C ILE A 107 42.10 -1.95 31.45
N VAL A 108 43.14 -1.95 30.62
CA VAL A 108 43.00 -2.02 29.16
C VAL A 108 42.32 -3.34 28.75
N ARG A 109 42.80 -4.47 29.27
CA ARG A 109 42.27 -5.77 28.89
C ARG A 109 40.90 -6.08 29.48
N GLY A 110 40.64 -5.61 30.71
CA GLY A 110 39.42 -5.90 31.46
C GLY A 110 38.28 -4.93 31.22
N ILE A 111 38.57 -3.66 30.91
CA ILE A 111 37.56 -2.59 30.79
C ILE A 111 37.58 -2.01 29.37
N THR A 112 38.74 -1.53 28.90
CA THR A 112 38.81 -0.79 27.62
C THR A 112 38.45 -1.67 26.43
N VAL A 113 39.01 -2.88 26.32
CA VAL A 113 38.75 -3.78 25.18
C VAL A 113 37.28 -4.23 25.10
N PRO A 114 36.61 -4.64 26.20
CA PRO A 114 35.18 -4.93 26.17
C PRO A 114 34.31 -3.71 25.85
N LEU A 115 34.64 -2.52 26.38
CA LEU A 115 33.92 -1.29 26.06
C LEU A 115 34.02 -0.92 24.58
N ILE A 116 35.22 -1.03 23.99
CA ILE A 116 35.41 -0.81 22.55
C ILE A 116 34.52 -1.74 21.74
N ARG A 117 34.50 -3.04 22.07
CA ARG A 117 33.63 -4.01 21.39
C ARG A 117 32.14 -3.68 21.54
N ALA A 118 31.71 -3.22 22.71
CA ALA A 118 30.33 -2.79 22.93
C ALA A 118 29.98 -1.53 22.12
N ILE A 119 30.88 -0.53 22.10
CA ILE A 119 30.74 0.70 21.31
C ILE A 119 30.65 0.38 19.82
N ASP A 120 31.51 -0.49 19.31
CA ASP A 120 31.46 -0.90 17.90
C ASP A 120 30.16 -1.65 17.57
N GLY A 121 29.70 -2.55 18.44
CA GLY A 121 28.44 -3.26 18.27
C GLY A 121 27.20 -2.35 18.33
N ILE A 122 27.17 -1.38 19.24
CA ILE A 122 26.09 -0.38 19.31
C ILE A 122 26.15 0.55 18.10
N SER A 123 27.34 1.01 17.70
CA SER A 123 27.54 1.84 16.50
C SER A 123 26.96 1.15 15.25
N GLU A 124 27.33 -0.11 15.03
CA GLU A 124 26.85 -0.88 13.88
C GLU A 124 25.34 -1.14 13.97
N GLY A 125 24.84 -1.51 15.15
CA GLY A 125 23.41 -1.71 15.38
C GLY A 125 22.59 -0.44 15.11
N SER A 126 23.04 0.71 15.59
CA SER A 126 22.39 2.01 15.35
C SER A 126 22.42 2.41 13.87
N ASP A 127 23.52 2.16 13.16
CA ASP A 127 23.57 2.37 11.70
C ASP A 127 22.53 1.49 10.98
N GLN A 128 22.42 0.22 11.36
CA GLN A 128 21.43 -0.71 10.77
C GLN A 128 19.99 -0.28 11.05
N VAL A 129 19.67 0.11 12.30
CA VAL A 129 18.33 0.61 12.66
C VAL A 129 18.01 1.90 11.92
N SER A 130 18.95 2.84 11.82
CA SER A 130 18.78 4.07 11.05
C SER A 130 18.46 3.80 9.58
N LEU A 131 19.15 2.85 8.95
CA LEU A 131 18.90 2.46 7.56
C LEU A 131 17.52 1.79 7.40
N ALA A 132 17.19 0.85 8.27
CA ALA A 132 15.90 0.16 8.25
C ALA A 132 14.73 1.13 8.47
N ALA A 133 14.87 2.05 9.43
CA ALA A 133 13.91 3.11 9.71
C ALA A 133 13.63 3.98 8.47
N ARG A 134 14.67 4.48 7.80
CA ARG A 134 14.51 5.25 6.55
C ARG A 134 13.82 4.46 5.44
N GLN A 135 14.12 3.17 5.33
CA GLN A 135 13.46 2.29 4.35
C GLN A 135 11.97 2.09 4.67
N ILE A 136 11.63 1.89 5.95
CA ILE A 136 10.23 1.79 6.40
C ILE A 136 9.50 3.09 6.09
N ALA A 137 10.04 4.25 6.47
CA ALA A 137 9.43 5.55 6.19
C ALA A 137 9.16 5.77 4.68
N GLY A 138 10.13 5.46 3.82
CA GLY A 138 9.95 5.56 2.36
C GLY A 138 8.90 4.58 1.81
N SER A 139 8.84 3.37 2.36
CA SER A 139 7.84 2.35 1.98
C SER A 139 6.44 2.77 2.42
N SER A 140 6.30 3.32 3.63
CA SER A 140 5.06 3.87 4.16
C SER A 140 4.56 5.08 3.35
N LEU A 141 5.45 5.97 2.90
CA LEU A 141 5.03 7.06 2.00
C LEU A 141 4.48 6.52 0.68
N THR A 142 5.14 5.53 0.09
CA THR A 142 4.68 4.88 -1.15
C THR A 142 3.34 4.15 -0.96
N LEU A 143 3.15 3.51 0.20
CA LEU A 143 1.90 2.86 0.55
C LEU A 143 0.77 3.89 0.72
N ALA A 144 1.04 5.05 1.34
CA ALA A 144 0.07 6.14 1.46
C ALA A 144 -0.36 6.67 0.08
N ASP A 145 0.59 6.91 -0.83
CA ASP A 145 0.30 7.33 -2.21
C ASP A 145 -0.57 6.29 -2.95
N SER A 146 -0.23 5.00 -2.81
CA SER A 146 -1.00 3.90 -3.42
C SER A 146 -2.40 3.79 -2.84
N THR A 147 -2.54 4.03 -1.53
CA THR A 147 -3.83 4.01 -0.83
C THR A 147 -4.72 5.18 -1.28
N SER A 148 -4.14 6.36 -1.51
CA SER A 148 -4.86 7.50 -2.07
C SER A 148 -5.36 7.22 -3.48
N ALA A 149 -4.54 6.62 -4.34
CA ALA A 149 -4.96 6.19 -5.68
C ALA A 149 -6.08 5.13 -5.62
N GLN A 150 -6.01 4.20 -4.66
CA GLN A 150 -7.05 3.20 -4.47
C GLN A 150 -8.36 3.79 -3.97
N SER A 151 -8.32 4.77 -3.07
CA SER A 151 -9.50 5.53 -2.64
C SER A 151 -10.20 6.21 -3.84
N ALA A 152 -9.44 6.87 -4.70
CA ALA A 152 -9.99 7.49 -5.91
C ALA A 152 -10.63 6.44 -6.87
N ALA A 153 -10.03 5.25 -7.00
CA ALA A 153 -10.58 4.16 -7.79
C ALA A 153 -11.88 3.59 -7.19
N LEU A 154 -11.96 3.47 -5.86
CA LEU A 154 -13.17 3.07 -5.15
C LEU A 154 -14.30 4.08 -5.35
N GLU A 155 -14.01 5.39 -5.28
CA GLU A 155 -14.99 6.45 -5.51
C GLU A 155 -15.56 6.38 -6.94
N GLN A 156 -14.70 6.19 -7.95
CA GLN A 156 -15.14 6.00 -9.33
C GLN A 156 -15.97 4.72 -9.51
N THR A 157 -15.57 3.64 -8.85
CA THR A 157 -16.31 2.37 -8.89
C THR A 157 -17.68 2.52 -8.24
N SER A 158 -17.76 3.22 -7.11
CA SER A 158 -19.02 3.53 -6.42
C SER A 158 -19.96 4.34 -7.32
N ALA A 159 -19.45 5.40 -7.96
CA ALA A 159 -20.24 6.19 -8.90
C ALA A 159 -20.77 5.36 -10.09
N ALA A 160 -19.94 4.49 -10.64
CA ALA A 160 -20.36 3.56 -11.70
C ALA A 160 -21.42 2.56 -11.20
N MET A 161 -21.31 2.08 -9.96
CA MET A 161 -22.31 1.19 -9.35
C MET A 161 -23.64 1.90 -9.10
N GLU A 162 -23.64 3.19 -8.72
CA GLU A 162 -24.87 3.99 -8.62
C GLU A 162 -25.57 4.15 -9.97
N GLU A 163 -24.80 4.43 -11.03
CA GLU A 163 -25.33 4.52 -12.39
C GLU A 163 -25.92 3.18 -12.85
N ILE A 164 -25.21 2.07 -12.64
CA ILE A 164 -25.69 0.72 -12.96
C ILE A 164 -26.95 0.39 -12.16
N SER A 165 -27.00 0.72 -10.88
CA SER A 165 -28.18 0.52 -10.03
C SER A 165 -29.40 1.26 -10.58
N SER A 166 -29.22 2.50 -11.03
CA SER A 166 -30.26 3.30 -11.67
C SER A 166 -30.76 2.66 -12.97
N ILE A 167 -29.84 2.19 -13.83
CA ILE A 167 -30.19 1.51 -15.09
C ILE A 167 -30.95 0.21 -14.84
N ILE A 168 -30.53 -0.60 -13.86
CA ILE A 168 -31.22 -1.84 -13.51
C ILE A 168 -32.63 -1.56 -13.02
N LYS A 169 -32.82 -0.53 -12.18
CA LYS A 169 -34.14 -0.11 -11.72
C LYS A 169 -35.02 0.32 -12.90
N GLN A 170 -34.49 1.12 -13.81
CA GLN A 170 -35.19 1.53 -15.03
C GLN A 170 -35.54 0.33 -15.92
N ASN A 171 -34.65 -0.66 -16.03
CA ASN A 171 -34.93 -1.90 -16.79
C ASN A 171 -36.06 -2.71 -16.15
N ALA A 172 -36.09 -2.83 -14.83
CA ALA A 172 -37.18 -3.50 -14.11
C ALA A 172 -38.52 -2.78 -14.33
N ASP A 173 -38.54 -1.45 -14.24
CA ASP A 173 -39.74 -0.64 -14.48
C ASP A 173 -40.21 -0.78 -15.94
N ASN A 174 -39.29 -0.71 -16.90
CA ASN A 174 -39.57 -0.90 -18.33
C ASN A 174 -40.10 -2.30 -18.64
N ALA A 175 -39.52 -3.34 -18.01
CA ALA A 175 -40.00 -4.71 -18.16
C ALA A 175 -41.42 -4.86 -17.59
N SER A 176 -41.71 -4.26 -16.43
CA SER A 176 -43.06 -4.24 -15.87
C SER A 176 -44.08 -3.54 -16.78
N LEU A 177 -43.69 -2.43 -17.42
CA LEU A 177 -44.54 -1.74 -18.39
C LEU A 177 -44.75 -2.58 -19.64
N ALA A 178 -43.69 -3.19 -20.17
CA ALA A 178 -43.77 -4.09 -21.31
C ALA A 178 -44.67 -5.30 -21.02
N ASP A 179 -44.61 -5.90 -19.83
CA ASP A 179 -45.49 -7.00 -19.42
C ASP A 179 -46.96 -6.59 -19.43
N SER A 180 -47.27 -5.41 -18.88
CA SER A 180 -48.62 -4.84 -18.91
C SER A 180 -49.12 -4.62 -20.35
N HIS A 181 -48.26 -4.06 -21.22
CA HIS A 181 -48.58 -3.89 -22.63
C HIS A 181 -48.79 -5.24 -23.34
N MET A 182 -47.96 -6.24 -23.04
CA MET A 182 -48.10 -7.56 -23.63
C MET A 182 -49.38 -8.28 -23.20
N LYS A 183 -49.80 -8.13 -21.94
CA LYS A 183 -51.09 -8.64 -21.45
C LYS A 183 -52.27 -7.99 -22.19
N ASN A 184 -52.21 -6.68 -22.45
CA ASN A 184 -53.23 -6.01 -23.23
C ASN A 184 -53.23 -6.46 -24.71
N THR A 185 -52.05 -6.59 -25.32
CA THR A 185 -51.91 -7.10 -26.70
C THR A 185 -52.43 -8.52 -26.81
N SER A 186 -52.11 -9.39 -25.84
CA SER A 186 -52.63 -10.77 -25.77
C SER A 186 -54.16 -10.79 -25.77
N LYS A 187 -54.81 -9.92 -24.97
CA LYS A 187 -56.26 -9.79 -24.98
C LYS A 187 -56.82 -9.41 -26.36
N VAL A 188 -56.22 -8.41 -27.02
CA VAL A 188 -56.65 -7.97 -28.36
C VAL A 188 -56.46 -9.08 -29.40
N VAL A 189 -55.38 -9.84 -29.32
CA VAL A 189 -55.12 -10.97 -30.22
C VAL A 189 -56.12 -12.10 -30.00
N THR A 190 -56.44 -12.44 -28.74
CA THR A 190 -57.48 -13.44 -28.44
C THR A 190 -58.86 -13.01 -28.94
N GLU A 191 -59.21 -11.73 -28.82
CA GLU A 191 -60.44 -11.16 -29.42
C GLU A 191 -60.42 -11.29 -30.96
N ALA A 192 -59.29 -11.01 -31.61
CA ALA A 192 -59.15 -11.17 -33.06
C ALA A 192 -59.26 -12.63 -33.51
N VAL A 193 -58.66 -13.58 -32.79
CA VAL A 193 -58.80 -15.03 -33.05
C VAL A 193 -60.27 -15.45 -32.95
N THR A 194 -60.98 -14.98 -31.92
CA THR A 194 -62.42 -15.27 -31.73
C THR A 194 -63.25 -14.71 -32.87
N ALA A 195 -63.03 -13.45 -33.26
CA ALA A 195 -63.73 -12.83 -34.39
C ALA A 195 -63.48 -13.59 -35.72
N MET A 196 -62.26 -14.11 -35.94
CA MET A 196 -61.95 -14.92 -37.11
C MET A 196 -62.65 -16.28 -37.11
N GLN A 197 -62.87 -16.88 -35.93
CA GLN A 197 -63.67 -18.11 -35.79
C GLN A 197 -65.13 -17.85 -36.16
N GLU A 198 -65.72 -16.77 -35.65
CA GLU A 198 -67.09 -16.35 -36.01
C GLU A 198 -67.21 -16.09 -37.52
N LEU A 199 -66.25 -15.40 -38.12
CA LEU A 199 -66.25 -15.09 -39.54
C LEU A 199 -66.10 -16.35 -40.41
N THR A 200 -65.34 -17.35 -39.93
CA THR A 200 -65.24 -18.67 -40.57
C THR A 200 -66.59 -19.40 -40.55
N LEU A 201 -67.32 -19.36 -39.42
CA LEU A 201 -68.66 -19.92 -39.31
C LEU A 201 -69.65 -19.22 -40.25
N SER A 202 -69.65 -17.89 -40.30
CA SER A 202 -70.51 -17.13 -41.22
C SER A 202 -70.23 -17.45 -42.69
N MET A 203 -68.97 -17.62 -43.08
CA MET A 203 -68.63 -18.04 -44.46
C MET A 203 -69.16 -19.44 -44.76
N SER A 204 -69.12 -20.37 -43.79
CA SER A 204 -69.70 -21.70 -43.94
C SER A 204 -71.23 -21.66 -44.09
N GLU A 205 -71.91 -20.81 -43.31
CA GLU A 205 -73.36 -20.63 -43.40
C GLU A 205 -73.78 -20.01 -44.75
N ILE A 206 -73.05 -18.99 -45.22
CA ILE A 206 -73.28 -18.34 -46.53
C ILE A 206 -73.05 -19.35 -47.67
N SER A 207 -72.02 -20.19 -47.58
CA SER A 207 -71.76 -21.24 -48.56
C SER A 207 -72.93 -22.21 -48.64
N LYS A 208 -73.41 -22.69 -47.49
CA LYS A 208 -74.56 -23.61 -47.40
C LYS A 208 -75.85 -22.99 -47.94
N ALA A 209 -76.14 -21.73 -47.59
CA ALA A 209 -77.30 -21.01 -48.11
C ALA A 209 -77.23 -20.82 -49.64
N SER A 210 -76.03 -20.62 -50.19
CA SER A 210 -75.81 -20.50 -51.63
C SER A 210 -76.03 -21.83 -52.36
N GLU A 211 -75.56 -22.95 -51.79
CA GLU A 211 -75.84 -24.29 -52.31
C GLU A 211 -77.34 -24.63 -52.28
N ASP A 212 -78.04 -24.29 -51.20
CA ASP A 212 -79.48 -24.50 -51.10
C ASP A 212 -80.25 -23.63 -52.11
N THR A 213 -79.81 -22.40 -52.34
CA THR A 213 -80.37 -21.54 -53.40
C THR A 213 -80.14 -22.16 -54.79
N GLN A 214 -78.97 -22.74 -55.04
CA GLN A 214 -78.68 -23.43 -56.30
C GLN A 214 -79.63 -24.62 -56.54
N LYS A 215 -79.95 -25.39 -55.50
CA LYS A 215 -80.93 -26.48 -55.57
C LYS A 215 -82.33 -25.95 -55.91
N ILE A 216 -82.74 -24.84 -55.31
CA ILE A 216 -84.04 -24.20 -55.60
C ILE A 216 -84.12 -23.77 -57.07
N ILE A 217 -83.07 -23.10 -57.60
CA ILE A 217 -83.04 -22.68 -59.00
C ILE A 217 -83.10 -23.88 -59.95
N LYS A 218 -82.41 -24.99 -59.61
CA LYS A 218 -82.50 -26.22 -60.38
C LYS A 218 -83.93 -26.77 -60.42
N THR A 219 -84.64 -26.77 -59.29
CA THR A 219 -86.06 -27.16 -59.25
C THR A 219 -86.93 -26.23 -60.10
N ILE A 220 -86.65 -24.91 -60.14
CA ILE A 220 -87.37 -23.96 -60.99
C ILE A 220 -87.15 -24.26 -62.48
N ASP A 221 -85.91 -24.58 -62.87
CA ASP A 221 -85.60 -24.99 -64.25
C ASP A 221 -86.33 -26.29 -64.64
N GLU A 222 -86.38 -27.28 -63.73
CA GLU A 222 -87.16 -28.51 -63.91
C GLU A 222 -88.67 -28.23 -64.08
N ILE A 223 -89.24 -27.32 -63.28
CA ILE A 223 -90.66 -26.90 -63.39
C ILE A 223 -90.90 -26.17 -64.72
N ALA A 224 -90.00 -25.28 -65.13
CA ALA A 224 -90.09 -24.58 -66.41
C ALA A 224 -90.06 -25.56 -67.59
N PHE A 225 -89.18 -26.56 -67.54
CA PHE A 225 -89.11 -27.62 -68.54
C PHE A 225 -90.39 -28.47 -68.59
N GLN A 226 -90.93 -28.88 -67.44
CA GLN A 226 -92.20 -29.59 -67.37
C GLN A 226 -93.37 -28.77 -67.91
N THR A 227 -93.40 -27.47 -67.61
CA THR A 227 -94.42 -26.53 -68.10
C THR A 227 -94.33 -26.37 -69.63
N ASN A 228 -93.11 -26.29 -70.17
CA ASN A 228 -92.87 -26.24 -71.62
C ASN A 228 -93.38 -27.52 -72.32
N LEU A 229 -93.16 -28.70 -71.72
CA LEU A 229 -93.70 -29.97 -72.24
C LEU A 229 -95.23 -30.05 -72.16
N LEU A 230 -95.83 -29.59 -71.06
CA LEU A 230 -97.28 -29.52 -70.92
C LEU A 230 -97.92 -28.58 -71.95
N ALA A 231 -97.32 -27.41 -72.16
CA ALA A 231 -97.75 -26.43 -73.15
C ALA A 231 -97.64 -26.98 -74.58
N LEU A 232 -96.56 -27.70 -74.89
CA LEU A 232 -96.40 -28.40 -76.17
C LEU A 232 -97.50 -29.44 -76.39
N ASN A 233 -97.78 -30.27 -75.38
CA ASN A 233 -98.87 -31.25 -75.46
C ASN A 233 -100.23 -30.57 -75.67
N ALA A 234 -100.49 -29.45 -74.99
CA ALA A 234 -101.72 -28.67 -75.15
C ALA A 234 -101.83 -28.04 -76.55
N ALA A 235 -100.73 -27.52 -77.11
CA ALA A 235 -100.69 -26.98 -78.47
C ALA A 235 -100.99 -28.07 -79.52
N VAL A 236 -100.46 -29.28 -79.34
CA VAL A 236 -100.73 -30.43 -80.19
C VAL A 236 -102.21 -30.83 -80.12
N GLU A 237 -102.81 -30.91 -78.94
CA GLU A 237 -104.22 -31.30 -78.79
C GLU A 237 -105.17 -30.18 -79.29
N ALA A 238 -104.79 -28.91 -79.13
CA ALA A 238 -105.51 -27.77 -79.71
C ALA A 238 -105.49 -27.79 -81.24
N ALA A 239 -104.34 -28.13 -81.85
CA ALA A 239 -104.24 -28.32 -83.30
C ALA A 239 -105.12 -29.50 -83.78
N ARG A 240 -105.21 -30.57 -82.97
CA ARG A 240 -106.06 -31.74 -83.25
C ARG A 240 -107.56 -31.41 -83.20
N ALA A 241 -107.98 -30.49 -82.35
CA ALA A 241 -109.37 -30.01 -82.25
C ALA A 241 -109.78 -29.03 -83.39
N GLY A 242 -108.84 -28.65 -84.28
CA GLY A 242 -109.12 -27.80 -85.43
C GLY A 242 -109.65 -26.41 -85.07
N VAL A 243 -110.74 -25.97 -85.70
CA VAL A 243 -111.28 -24.61 -85.52
C VAL A 243 -111.77 -24.35 -84.08
N ALA A 244 -112.25 -25.38 -83.38
CA ALA A 244 -112.69 -25.26 -81.99
C ALA A 244 -111.52 -25.06 -81.00
N GLY A 245 -110.30 -25.46 -81.37
CA GLY A 245 -109.09 -25.37 -80.56
C GLY A 245 -108.26 -24.10 -80.78
N ALA A 246 -108.61 -23.24 -81.75
CA ALA A 246 -107.77 -22.11 -82.16
C ALA A 246 -107.44 -21.14 -81.01
N GLY A 247 -108.39 -20.86 -80.12
CA GLY A 247 -108.15 -20.03 -78.93
C GLY A 247 -107.24 -20.70 -77.89
N PHE A 248 -107.35 -22.03 -77.73
CA PHE A 248 -106.48 -22.80 -76.84
C PHE A 248 -105.05 -22.91 -77.37
N ALA A 249 -104.87 -22.98 -78.70
CA ALA A 249 -103.55 -23.01 -79.32
C ALA A 249 -102.72 -21.75 -79.01
N VAL A 250 -103.35 -20.56 -79.08
CA VAL A 250 -102.68 -19.29 -78.75
C VAL A 250 -102.25 -19.25 -77.28
N VAL A 251 -103.11 -19.69 -76.37
CA VAL A 251 -102.76 -19.75 -74.93
C VAL A 251 -101.63 -20.76 -74.70
N ALA A 252 -101.66 -21.92 -75.35
CA ALA A 252 -100.62 -22.93 -75.23
C ALA A 252 -99.25 -22.41 -75.72
N ASP A 253 -99.20 -21.69 -76.85
CA ASP A 253 -97.98 -21.07 -77.35
C ASP A 253 -97.45 -19.97 -76.42
N GLU A 254 -98.34 -19.16 -75.82
CA GLU A 254 -97.94 -18.12 -74.85
C GLU A 254 -97.38 -18.75 -73.57
N VAL A 255 -98.02 -19.80 -73.04
CA VAL A 255 -97.51 -20.57 -71.89
C VAL A 255 -96.16 -21.20 -72.22
N ARG A 256 -95.99 -21.73 -73.44
CA ARG A 256 -94.72 -22.30 -73.91
C ARG A 256 -93.61 -21.26 -73.93
N ASN A 257 -93.90 -20.07 -74.46
CA ASN A 257 -92.94 -18.96 -74.51
C ASN A 257 -92.56 -18.50 -73.10
N LEU A 258 -93.54 -18.36 -72.21
CA LEU A 258 -93.30 -18.03 -70.80
C LEU A 258 -92.43 -19.07 -70.10
N ALA A 259 -92.67 -20.36 -70.36
CA ALA A 259 -91.87 -21.46 -69.81
C ALA A 259 -90.42 -21.44 -70.31
N MET A 260 -90.19 -21.18 -71.61
CA MET A 260 -88.83 -21.02 -72.15
C MET A 260 -88.10 -19.82 -71.53
N ARG A 261 -88.78 -18.68 -71.38
CA ARG A 261 -88.22 -17.49 -70.70
C ARG A 261 -87.89 -17.77 -69.24
N ALA A 262 -88.73 -18.53 -68.53
CA ALA A 262 -88.48 -18.93 -67.16
C ALA A 262 -87.24 -19.84 -67.03
N ALA A 263 -87.08 -20.82 -67.94
CA ALA A 263 -85.90 -21.68 -67.99
C ALA A 263 -84.62 -20.89 -68.28
N GLU A 264 -84.65 -19.95 -69.22
CA GLU A 264 -83.51 -19.07 -69.52
C GLU A 264 -83.13 -18.20 -68.30
N ALA A 265 -84.12 -17.61 -67.62
CA ALA A 265 -83.89 -16.83 -66.40
C ALA A 265 -83.34 -17.71 -65.26
N ALA A 266 -83.85 -18.92 -65.09
CA ALA A 266 -83.36 -19.88 -64.11
C ALA A 266 -81.89 -20.24 -64.40
N LYS A 267 -81.53 -20.54 -65.65
CA LYS A 267 -80.15 -20.84 -66.07
C LYS A 267 -79.20 -19.67 -65.82
N ASN A 268 -79.59 -18.44 -66.16
CA ASN A 268 -78.78 -17.25 -65.89
C ASN A 268 -78.57 -17.05 -64.38
N THR A 269 -79.62 -17.25 -63.57
CA THR A 269 -79.54 -17.17 -62.10
C THR A 269 -78.65 -18.26 -61.53
N ALA A 270 -78.71 -19.49 -62.07
CA ALA A 270 -77.85 -20.59 -61.67
C ALA A 270 -76.36 -20.27 -61.91
N GLY A 271 -76.02 -19.65 -63.05
CA GLY A 271 -74.67 -19.18 -63.33
C GLY A 271 -74.17 -18.14 -62.32
N LEU A 272 -75.00 -17.15 -61.98
CA LEU A 272 -74.66 -16.14 -60.97
C LEU A 272 -74.45 -16.76 -59.58
N ILE A 273 -75.24 -17.77 -59.20
CA ILE A 273 -75.08 -18.49 -57.94
C ILE A 273 -73.78 -19.31 -57.96
N GLU A 274 -73.48 -20.02 -59.06
CA GLU A 274 -72.25 -20.79 -59.20
C GLU A 274 -71.01 -19.89 -59.04
N ASP A 275 -71.01 -18.72 -59.68
CA ASP A 275 -69.94 -17.72 -59.54
C ASP A 275 -69.85 -17.18 -58.11
N THR A 276 -70.99 -17.01 -57.42
CA THR A 276 -71.02 -16.56 -56.02
C THR A 276 -70.44 -17.62 -55.10
N VAL A 277 -70.76 -18.91 -55.30
CA VAL A 277 -70.17 -20.03 -54.54
C VAL A 277 -68.65 -20.07 -54.71
N LYS A 278 -68.13 -19.94 -55.95
CA LYS A 278 -66.68 -19.87 -56.20
C LYS A 278 -65.99 -18.72 -55.45
N LYS A 279 -66.64 -17.55 -55.39
CA LYS A 279 -66.14 -16.38 -54.65
C LYS A 279 -66.14 -16.62 -53.14
N ILE A 280 -67.19 -17.23 -52.60
CA ILE A 280 -67.28 -17.61 -51.18
C ILE A 280 -66.19 -18.63 -50.83
N GLU A 281 -65.96 -19.64 -51.66
CA GLU A 281 -64.91 -20.64 -51.43
C GLU A 281 -63.52 -19.99 -51.38
N THR A 282 -63.25 -19.05 -52.29
CA THR A 282 -62.02 -18.27 -52.29
C THR A 282 -61.89 -17.39 -51.04
N GLY A 283 -62.98 -16.73 -50.64
CA GLY A 283 -63.04 -15.95 -49.41
C GLY A 283 -62.80 -16.79 -48.15
N SER A 284 -63.42 -17.97 -48.07
CA SER A 284 -63.25 -18.92 -46.97
C SER A 284 -61.80 -19.37 -46.82
N LYS A 285 -61.11 -19.66 -47.94
CA LYS A 285 -59.66 -19.97 -47.93
C LYS A 285 -58.82 -18.81 -47.40
N LEU A 286 -59.15 -17.56 -47.77
CA LEU A 286 -58.45 -16.39 -47.27
C LEU A 286 -58.67 -16.19 -45.76
N VAL A 287 -59.91 -16.34 -45.30
CA VAL A 287 -60.27 -16.25 -43.87
C VAL A 287 -59.54 -17.33 -43.07
N ALA A 288 -59.52 -18.57 -43.53
CA ALA A 288 -58.79 -19.66 -42.88
C ALA A 288 -57.28 -19.36 -42.76
N ARG A 289 -56.67 -18.83 -43.83
CA ARG A 289 -55.25 -18.43 -43.81
C ARG A 289 -54.99 -17.29 -42.82
N THR A 290 -55.85 -16.28 -42.80
CA THR A 290 -55.73 -15.16 -41.87
C THR A 290 -55.95 -15.61 -40.42
N SER A 291 -56.89 -16.53 -40.17
CA SER A 291 -57.12 -17.12 -38.85
C SER A 291 -55.87 -17.84 -38.34
N ALA A 292 -55.25 -18.67 -39.18
CA ALA A 292 -53.99 -19.34 -38.85
C ALA A 292 -52.83 -18.37 -38.59
N ALA A 293 -52.79 -17.21 -39.25
CA ALA A 293 -51.80 -16.17 -38.99
C ALA A 293 -52.02 -15.51 -37.61
N PHE A 294 -53.26 -15.22 -37.24
CA PHE A 294 -53.57 -14.68 -35.90
C PHE A 294 -53.23 -15.68 -34.79
N SER A 295 -53.47 -16.97 -34.96
CA SER A 295 -53.05 -17.99 -33.98
C SER A 295 -51.52 -18.05 -33.82
N GLN A 296 -50.74 -17.81 -34.88
CA GLN A 296 -49.28 -17.71 -34.77
C GLN A 296 -48.86 -16.44 -34.01
N VAL A 297 -49.54 -15.32 -34.25
CA VAL A 297 -49.32 -14.06 -33.52
C VAL A 297 -49.65 -14.24 -32.03
N GLU A 298 -50.70 -14.98 -31.69
CA GLU A 298 -51.07 -15.30 -30.31
C GLU A 298 -49.93 -16.02 -29.58
N GLY A 299 -49.41 -17.11 -30.15
CA GLY A 299 -48.27 -17.83 -29.58
C GLY A 299 -46.99 -17.00 -29.50
N GLY A 300 -46.74 -16.12 -30.49
CA GLY A 300 -45.61 -15.19 -30.45
C GLY A 300 -45.74 -14.15 -29.33
N THR A 301 -46.94 -13.64 -29.12
CA THR A 301 -47.27 -12.66 -28.08
C THR A 301 -47.08 -13.25 -26.68
N GLU A 302 -47.53 -14.49 -26.46
CA GLU A 302 -47.33 -15.22 -25.20
C GLU A 302 -45.84 -15.43 -24.91
N LYS A 303 -45.06 -15.82 -25.92
CA LYS A 303 -43.61 -16.03 -25.79
C LYS A 303 -42.87 -14.74 -25.44
N VAL A 304 -43.22 -13.61 -26.07
CA VAL A 304 -42.65 -12.30 -25.72
C VAL A 304 -43.03 -11.91 -24.28
N GLY A 305 -44.27 -12.15 -23.86
CA GLY A 305 -44.70 -11.92 -22.47
C GLY A 305 -43.88 -12.71 -21.44
N SER A 306 -43.59 -13.99 -21.73
CA SER A 306 -42.72 -14.81 -20.89
C SER A 306 -41.30 -14.22 -20.78
N LEU A 307 -40.70 -13.84 -21.91
CA LEU A 307 -39.36 -13.25 -21.93
C LEU A 307 -39.29 -11.93 -21.14
N VAL A 308 -40.32 -11.10 -21.22
CA VAL A 308 -40.39 -9.85 -20.45
C VAL A 308 -40.49 -10.13 -18.95
N THR A 309 -41.22 -11.18 -18.55
CA THR A 309 -41.28 -11.62 -17.15
C THR A 309 -39.90 -12.07 -16.66
N GLU A 310 -39.18 -12.88 -17.43
CA GLU A 310 -37.82 -13.30 -17.11
C GLU A 310 -36.85 -12.10 -16.99
N ILE A 311 -36.96 -11.09 -17.86
CA ILE A 311 -36.14 -9.86 -17.78
C ILE A 311 -36.44 -9.10 -16.47
N SER A 312 -37.71 -9.01 -16.06
CA SER A 312 -38.11 -8.35 -14.81
C SER A 312 -37.51 -9.07 -13.59
N GLU A 313 -37.60 -10.41 -13.56
CA GLU A 313 -37.02 -11.24 -12.50
C GLU A 313 -35.50 -11.11 -12.44
N ALA A 314 -34.81 -11.23 -13.59
CA ALA A 314 -33.37 -11.08 -13.69
C ALA A 314 -32.91 -9.67 -13.26
N SER A 315 -33.65 -8.62 -13.63
CA SER A 315 -33.36 -7.24 -13.21
C SER A 315 -33.48 -7.08 -11.70
N ARG A 316 -34.46 -7.75 -11.08
CA ARG A 316 -34.64 -7.73 -9.62
C ARG A 316 -33.51 -8.45 -8.89
N GLU A 317 -33.03 -9.56 -9.43
CA GLU A 317 -31.86 -10.27 -8.92
C GLU A 317 -30.58 -9.44 -9.06
N GLN A 318 -30.38 -8.79 -10.22
CA GLN A 318 -29.26 -7.86 -10.43
C GLN A 318 -29.29 -6.71 -9.42
N ALA A 319 -30.45 -6.13 -9.13
CA ALA A 319 -30.58 -5.06 -8.13
C ALA A 319 -30.15 -5.53 -6.73
N SER A 320 -30.52 -6.76 -6.35
CA SER A 320 -30.07 -7.39 -5.11
C SER A 320 -28.55 -7.61 -5.10
N GLY A 321 -27.98 -8.10 -6.20
CA GLY A 321 -26.54 -8.31 -6.37
C GLY A 321 -25.74 -7.02 -6.26
N ILE A 322 -26.19 -5.94 -6.89
CA ILE A 322 -25.57 -4.60 -6.75
C ILE A 322 -25.65 -4.10 -5.30
N GLY A 323 -26.74 -4.39 -4.59
CA GLY A 323 -26.85 -4.10 -3.16
C GLY A 323 -25.75 -4.77 -2.33
N GLN A 324 -25.35 -5.99 -2.67
CA GLN A 324 -24.23 -6.70 -2.01
C GLN A 324 -22.88 -6.10 -2.39
N ILE A 325 -22.68 -5.76 -3.67
CA ILE A 325 -21.44 -5.11 -4.14
C ILE A 325 -21.25 -3.76 -3.44
N ASN A 326 -22.29 -2.95 -3.30
CA ASN A 326 -22.21 -1.68 -2.58
C ASN A 326 -21.79 -1.86 -1.11
N LYS A 327 -22.25 -2.92 -0.43
CA LYS A 327 -21.76 -3.23 0.92
C LYS A 327 -20.27 -3.57 0.92
N ALA A 328 -19.81 -4.38 -0.02
CA ALA A 328 -18.40 -4.73 -0.14
C ALA A 328 -17.51 -3.50 -0.47
N ILE A 329 -18.00 -2.57 -1.29
CA ILE A 329 -17.29 -1.30 -1.56
C ILE A 329 -17.16 -0.46 -0.29
N ASN A 330 -18.22 -0.35 0.51
CA ASN A 330 -18.15 0.37 1.79
C ASN A 330 -17.17 -0.28 2.78
N GLU A 331 -17.13 -1.61 2.83
CA GLU A 331 -16.13 -2.34 3.64
C GLU A 331 -14.70 -2.11 3.12
N MET A 332 -14.50 -2.11 1.80
CA MET A 332 -13.20 -1.77 1.20
C MET A 332 -12.77 -0.34 1.53
N ASP A 333 -13.69 0.63 1.53
CA ASP A 333 -13.38 2.01 1.89
C ASP A 333 -12.85 2.12 3.34
N LEU A 334 -13.49 1.41 4.28
CA LEU A 334 -13.01 1.33 5.67
C LEU A 334 -11.59 0.73 5.76
N VAL A 335 -11.31 -0.33 5.00
CA VAL A 335 -9.98 -0.95 4.96
C VAL A 335 -8.95 0.00 4.36
N VAL A 336 -9.29 0.72 3.29
CA VAL A 336 -8.41 1.72 2.66
C VAL A 336 -8.09 2.85 3.64
N GLN A 337 -9.08 3.36 4.37
CA GLN A 337 -8.85 4.36 5.42
C GLN A 337 -7.94 3.83 6.53
N GLN A 338 -8.13 2.57 6.95
CA GLN A 338 -7.28 1.94 7.96
C GLN A 338 -5.83 1.76 7.47
N ILE A 339 -5.63 1.39 6.21
CA ILE A 339 -4.29 1.29 5.61
C ILE A 339 -3.63 2.67 5.56
N ALA A 340 -4.36 3.72 5.19
CA ALA A 340 -3.84 5.09 5.16
C ALA A 340 -3.34 5.51 6.55
N ALA A 341 -4.17 5.32 7.58
CA ALA A 341 -3.83 5.63 8.96
C ALA A 341 -2.62 4.82 9.47
N SER A 342 -2.61 3.51 9.20
CA SER A 342 -1.49 2.64 9.60
C SER A 342 -0.19 2.97 8.88
N SER A 343 -0.28 3.43 7.63
CA SER A 343 0.86 3.88 6.84
C SER A 343 1.47 5.16 7.41
N GLU A 344 0.63 6.13 7.79
CA GLU A 344 1.05 7.36 8.46
C GLU A 344 1.68 7.08 9.82
N GLU A 345 1.06 6.22 10.63
CA GLU A 345 1.61 5.78 11.92
C GLU A 345 2.96 5.09 11.75
N SER A 346 3.09 4.21 10.75
CA SER A 346 4.35 3.51 10.45
C SER A 346 5.46 4.47 10.00
N ALA A 347 5.12 5.50 9.22
CA ALA A 347 6.07 6.53 8.81
C ALA A 347 6.56 7.33 10.02
N SER A 348 5.65 7.74 10.91
CA SER A 348 5.97 8.46 12.15
C SER A 348 6.86 7.62 13.09
N ALA A 349 6.50 6.36 13.33
CA ALA A 349 7.29 5.44 14.14
C ALA A 349 8.69 5.21 13.55
N ALA A 350 8.80 5.14 12.22
CA ALA A 350 10.08 5.02 11.54
C ALA A 350 10.94 6.29 11.67
N GLU A 351 10.35 7.49 11.59
CA GLU A 351 11.07 8.75 11.87
C GLU A 351 11.58 8.80 13.32
N GLU A 352 10.78 8.33 14.29
CA GLU A 352 11.21 8.24 15.68
C GLU A 352 12.37 7.25 15.87
N LEU A 353 12.30 6.06 15.27
CA LEU A 353 13.40 5.09 15.29
C LEU A 353 14.67 5.63 14.64
N HIS A 354 14.54 6.42 13.57
CA HIS A 354 15.67 7.10 12.94
C HIS A 354 16.31 8.11 13.90
N ALA A 355 15.50 8.94 14.56
CA ALA A 355 15.97 9.91 15.55
C ALA A 355 16.66 9.24 16.75
N GLN A 356 16.08 8.18 17.31
CA GLN A 356 16.68 7.41 18.41
C GLN A 356 18.00 6.76 18.01
N SER A 357 18.11 6.29 16.76
CA SER A 357 19.36 5.73 16.23
C SER A 357 20.46 6.78 16.11
N CYS A 358 20.12 7.99 15.63
CA CYS A 358 21.06 9.12 15.59
C CYS A 358 21.54 9.50 17.00
N GLN A 359 20.62 9.54 17.98
CA GLN A 359 20.96 9.85 19.37
C GLN A 359 21.89 8.78 19.98
N ALA A 360 21.65 7.50 19.70
CA ALA A 360 22.54 6.42 20.11
C ALA A 360 23.94 6.55 19.50
N GLN A 361 24.05 6.99 18.24
CA GLN A 361 25.34 7.27 17.59
C GLN A 361 26.08 8.43 18.24
N GLU A 362 25.38 9.47 18.67
CA GLU A 362 25.98 10.58 19.43
C GLU A 362 26.58 10.08 20.76
N HIS A 363 25.83 9.28 21.52
CA HIS A 363 26.34 8.67 22.76
C HIS A 363 27.54 7.75 22.53
N VAL A 364 27.53 6.95 21.45
CA VAL A 364 28.67 6.13 21.03
C VAL A 364 29.89 6.99 20.72
N ALA A 365 29.70 8.14 20.05
CA ALA A 365 30.79 9.06 19.73
C ALA A 365 31.40 9.69 21.00
N ASP A 366 30.56 10.09 21.96
CA ASP A 366 31.02 10.60 23.27
C ASP A 366 31.83 9.56 24.03
N MET A 367 31.33 8.31 24.11
CA MET A 367 32.03 7.21 24.77
C MET A 367 33.35 6.86 24.08
N ALA A 368 33.39 6.90 22.74
CA ALA A 368 34.61 6.72 21.97
C ALA A 368 35.61 7.86 22.23
N GLY A 369 35.15 9.10 22.39
CA GLY A 369 35.95 10.26 22.77
C GLY A 369 36.65 10.09 24.12
N VAL A 370 35.95 9.51 25.10
CA VAL A 370 36.51 9.20 26.43
C VAL A 370 37.59 8.13 26.38
N ILE A 371 37.47 7.13 25.49
CA ILE A 371 38.38 5.97 25.42
C ILE A 371 39.61 6.24 24.55
N TYR A 372 39.43 6.83 23.37
CA TYR A 372 40.49 7.07 22.40
C TYR A 372 41.13 8.47 22.52
N GLY A 373 40.52 9.36 23.30
CA GLY A 373 40.88 10.77 23.35
C GLY A 373 40.27 11.55 22.17
N GLU A 374 39.90 12.81 22.42
CA GLU A 374 39.18 13.70 21.48
C GLU A 374 39.76 13.76 20.06
N GLN A 375 41.09 13.61 19.92
CA GLN A 375 41.78 13.68 18.63
C GLN A 375 41.66 12.40 17.78
N GLN A 376 41.62 11.20 18.36
CA GLN A 376 41.47 9.95 17.62
C GLN A 376 39.99 9.62 17.33
N ALA A 377 39.07 9.98 18.23
CA ALA A 377 37.62 9.79 18.00
C ALA A 377 37.10 10.58 16.78
N LYS A 378 37.62 11.80 16.54
CA LYS A 378 37.32 12.60 15.34
C LYS A 378 37.78 11.94 14.03
N GLN A 379 38.92 11.24 14.03
CA GLN A 379 39.43 10.55 12.84
C GLN A 379 38.62 9.28 12.49
N MET A 380 38.20 8.50 13.50
CA MET A 380 37.34 7.33 13.29
C MET A 380 35.93 7.69 12.83
N SER A 381 35.36 8.77 13.38
CA SER A 381 34.05 9.29 12.94
C SER A 381 34.08 9.65 11.46
N GLN A 382 35.06 10.44 11.00
CA GLN A 382 35.22 10.84 9.60
C GLN A 382 35.45 9.66 8.63
N ALA A 383 36.11 8.59 9.07
CA ALA A 383 36.34 7.40 8.24
C ALA A 383 35.08 6.53 8.08
N LYS A 384 34.23 6.42 9.12
CA LYS A 384 32.96 5.66 9.06
C LYS A 384 31.89 6.42 8.26
N THR A 385 31.79 7.75 8.37
CA THR A 385 30.78 8.53 7.62
C THR A 385 30.91 8.38 6.10
N GLY A 386 32.14 8.35 5.57
CA GLY A 386 32.40 8.20 4.13
C GLY A 386 32.09 6.80 3.56
N ALA A 387 32.02 5.77 4.41
CA ALA A 387 31.66 4.40 3.99
C ALA A 387 30.14 4.21 3.95
N VAL A 388 29.41 4.76 4.93
CA VAL A 388 27.94 4.68 5.00
C VAL A 388 27.28 5.52 3.90
N GLU A 389 27.87 6.66 3.52
CA GLU A 389 27.36 7.53 2.45
C GLU A 389 27.41 6.84 1.05
N LYS A 390 28.45 6.01 0.80
CA LYS A 390 28.56 5.21 -0.42
C LYS A 390 27.55 4.06 -0.49
N MET A 391 27.24 3.42 0.64
CA MET A 391 26.24 2.34 0.70
C MET A 391 24.80 2.89 0.62
N SER A 392 24.52 4.02 1.28
CA SER A 392 23.24 4.74 1.20
C SER A 392 22.94 5.21 -0.22
N SER A 393 23.91 5.79 -0.93
CA SER A 393 23.74 6.26 -2.30
C SER A 393 23.41 5.13 -3.30
N GLY A 394 23.91 3.91 -3.06
CA GLY A 394 23.59 2.72 -3.85
C GLY A 394 22.17 2.18 -3.60
N ALA A 395 21.73 2.15 -2.34
CA ALA A 395 20.40 1.67 -1.96
C ALA A 395 19.29 2.65 -2.37
N VAL A 396 19.51 3.97 -2.21
CA VAL A 396 18.55 5.00 -2.65
C VAL A 396 18.37 5.00 -4.17
N ARG A 397 19.41 4.69 -4.95
CA ARG A 397 19.32 4.58 -6.42
C ARG A 397 18.46 3.42 -6.91
N LEU A 398 18.38 2.32 -6.15
CA LEU A 398 17.60 1.14 -6.49
C LEU A 398 16.10 1.33 -6.19
N ILE A 399 15.76 2.14 -5.19
CA ILE A 399 14.36 2.45 -4.82
C ILE A 399 13.79 3.59 -5.71
N SER A 400 14.66 4.40 -6.32
CA SER A 400 14.27 5.54 -7.19
C SER A 400 13.79 5.15 -8.61
N ARG A 401 13.60 3.87 -8.92
CA ARG A 401 13.01 3.43 -10.20
C ARG A 401 11.94 2.37 -9.91
N PRO A 402 10.66 2.68 -10.21
CA PRO A 402 10.25 3.07 -11.55
C PRO A 402 9.86 4.54 -11.65
N SER A 403 10.39 5.19 -12.69
CA SER A 403 9.75 6.37 -13.25
C SER A 403 8.39 5.95 -13.79
N VAL A 404 7.34 6.12 -12.99
CA VAL A 404 6.04 6.43 -13.55
C VAL A 404 6.24 7.79 -14.20
N LYS A 405 6.38 7.79 -15.53
CA LYS A 405 6.19 9.00 -16.32
C LYS A 405 4.95 9.69 -15.75
N LYS A 406 5.08 10.94 -15.31
CA LYS A 406 3.96 11.88 -15.24
C LYS A 406 3.39 11.97 -16.67
N SER A 407 2.54 10.99 -17.01
CA SER A 407 1.76 10.95 -18.22
C SER A 407 0.61 11.91 -18.00
N GLY A 408 0.91 13.19 -18.23
CA GLY A 408 -0.08 14.21 -18.47
C GLY A 408 -0.93 14.60 -17.26
N GLN A 409 -1.23 15.87 -17.20
CA GLN A 409 -2.59 16.27 -16.86
C GLN A 409 -3.53 15.40 -17.70
N SER A 410 -4.12 14.35 -17.11
CA SER A 410 -5.35 13.83 -17.68
C SER A 410 -6.36 14.91 -17.41
N LYS A 411 -6.53 15.81 -18.40
CA LYS A 411 -7.75 16.58 -18.55
C LYS A 411 -8.88 15.63 -18.19
N ALA A 412 -9.73 16.04 -17.26
CA ALA A 412 -11.04 15.46 -17.10
C ALA A 412 -11.55 15.18 -18.51
N ILE A 413 -11.74 13.91 -18.85
CA ILE A 413 -12.61 13.57 -19.96
C ILE A 413 -13.93 14.17 -19.48
N PRO A 414 -14.45 15.24 -20.10
CA PRO A 414 -15.77 15.71 -19.72
C PRO A 414 -16.65 14.49 -19.89
N ALA A 415 -17.39 14.12 -18.83
CA ALA A 415 -18.40 13.08 -18.90
C ALA A 415 -19.14 13.32 -20.21
N GLN A 416 -18.86 12.47 -21.20
CA GLN A 416 -19.55 12.54 -22.46
C GLN A 416 -20.94 12.15 -22.02
N ARG A 417 -21.80 13.17 -21.90
CA ARG A 417 -23.20 13.03 -21.62
C ARG A 417 -23.67 12.07 -22.69
N LEU A 418 -23.73 10.78 -22.36
CA LEU A 418 -24.46 9.79 -23.12
C LEU A 418 -25.82 10.44 -23.22
N LEU A 419 -26.13 10.91 -24.42
CA LEU A 419 -27.39 11.55 -24.70
C LEU A 419 -28.44 10.64 -24.08
N PRO A 420 -29.36 11.16 -23.24
CA PRO A 420 -30.45 10.34 -22.76
C PRO A 420 -31.04 9.68 -24.00
N ALA A 421 -31.13 8.34 -24.00
CA ALA A 421 -31.82 7.63 -25.05
C ALA A 421 -33.14 8.38 -25.28
N LYS A 422 -33.30 8.96 -26.49
CA LYS A 422 -34.48 9.76 -26.80
C LYS A 422 -35.68 8.91 -26.38
N PRO A 423 -36.63 9.45 -25.61
CA PRO A 423 -37.88 8.73 -25.39
C PRO A 423 -38.42 8.38 -26.77
N VAL A 424 -38.75 7.12 -26.98
CA VAL A 424 -39.41 6.66 -28.20
C VAL A 424 -40.70 7.47 -28.29
N VAL A 425 -40.69 8.50 -29.13
CA VAL A 425 -41.87 9.31 -29.40
C VAL A 425 -42.80 8.39 -30.16
N ALA A 426 -43.95 8.09 -29.57
CA ALA A 426 -45.05 7.41 -30.24
C ALA A 426 -45.44 8.25 -31.47
N GLY A 427 -44.98 7.85 -32.65
CA GLY A 427 -45.23 8.63 -33.87
C GLY A 427 -44.66 8.08 -35.18
N ASP A 428 -43.64 7.22 -35.16
CA ASP A 428 -42.94 6.82 -36.40
C ASP A 428 -43.17 5.35 -36.82
N PHE A 429 -44.44 4.91 -36.80
CA PHE A 429 -44.88 3.63 -37.39
C PHE A 429 -45.73 3.82 -38.66
N ALA A 430 -45.62 4.96 -39.34
CA ALA A 430 -46.42 5.24 -40.53
C ALA A 430 -45.95 4.49 -41.80
N ASP A 431 -44.78 3.85 -41.79
CA ASP A 431 -44.21 3.16 -42.96
C ASP A 431 -43.80 1.69 -42.69
N PHE A 432 -44.44 1.01 -41.72
CA PHE A 432 -44.29 -0.44 -41.51
C PHE A 432 -45.61 -1.20 -41.60
#